data_AF-A0A4Q2YRI8-F1
#
_entry.id   AF-A0A4Q2YRI8-F1
#
_cell.length_a   1.000
_cell.length_b   1.000
_cell.length_c   1.000
_cell.angle_alpha   90.00
_cell.angle_beta   90.00
_cell.angle_gamma   90.00
#
_symmetry.space_group_name_H-M   'P 1'
#
loop_
_entity.id
_entity.type
_entity.pdbx_description
1 polymer ?
#
loop_
_entity_poly.entity_id
_entity_poly.type
_entity_poly.pdbx_seq_one_letter_code
_entity_poly.pdbx_strand_id
1 'polypeptide(L)'
;MITEAPAPPVIPSPLSPVSKAYRRYALTVLLIIYILNFLDRQIVAILAEPIKNELHLADWQLGAMTGLAFALFYTVLGIPIARYAETGHRPRIIAAAAGLWSLFTIACGFAQNFVQLVACRIGVGIGEAGCTPPAHSLITDYTPREKRASALAFYALGTPLGGLLGLALGGLIADAYGWRTAFLFAG
;
A
#
# COMPACT_ATOMS: atom_id res chain seq x y z
N MET A 1 -30.63 8.12 -54.26
CA MET A 1 -29.90 7.05 -53.54
C MET A 1 -29.06 7.71 -52.46
N ILE A 2 -29.54 7.74 -51.21
CA ILE A 2 -28.76 8.19 -50.07
C ILE A 2 -28.18 6.92 -49.47
N THR A 3 -26.87 6.73 -49.59
CA THR A 3 -26.16 5.60 -48.99
C THR A 3 -26.10 5.83 -47.47
N GLU A 4 -26.81 5.02 -46.69
CA GLU A 4 -26.68 4.97 -45.24
C GLU A 4 -25.22 4.68 -44.87
N ALA A 5 -24.63 5.54 -44.04
CA ALA A 5 -23.33 5.28 -43.45
C ALA A 5 -23.42 4.00 -42.58
N PRO A 6 -22.41 3.12 -42.63
CA PRO A 6 -22.41 1.90 -41.83
C PRO A 6 -22.46 2.24 -40.34
N ALA A 7 -23.32 1.53 -39.61
CA ALA A 7 -23.45 1.70 -38.17
C ALA A 7 -22.09 1.52 -37.47
N PRO A 8 -21.78 2.33 -36.44
CA PRO A 8 -20.52 2.21 -35.72
C PRO A 8 -20.38 0.80 -35.13
N PRO A 9 -19.17 0.23 -35.12
CA PRO A 9 -18.96 -1.12 -34.59
C PRO A 9 -19.40 -1.16 -33.12
N VAL A 10 -20.27 -2.12 -32.81
CA VAL A 10 -20.70 -2.40 -31.43
C VAL A 10 -19.48 -2.95 -30.69
N ILE A 11 -18.81 -2.09 -29.92
CA ILE A 11 -17.71 -2.50 -29.05
C ILE A 11 -18.34 -3.37 -27.95
N PRO A 12 -18.00 -4.68 -27.85
CA PRO A 12 -18.56 -5.54 -26.83
C PRO A 12 -18.27 -4.94 -25.44
N SER A 13 -19.33 -4.77 -24.64
CA SER A 13 -19.24 -4.39 -23.24
C SER A 13 -18.28 -5.33 -22.52
N PRO A 14 -17.14 -4.85 -21.96
CA PRO A 14 -16.17 -5.74 -21.37
C PRO A 14 -16.68 -6.24 -20.02
N LEU A 15 -16.63 -7.57 -19.85
CA LEU A 15 -16.86 -8.34 -18.63
C LEU A 15 -18.30 -8.37 -18.12
N SER A 16 -18.80 -9.60 -17.90
CA SER A 16 -20.04 -9.84 -17.16
C SER A 16 -20.00 -9.08 -15.82
N PRO A 17 -21.02 -8.29 -15.48
CA PRO A 17 -21.01 -7.51 -14.26
C PRO A 17 -20.83 -8.43 -13.05
N VAL A 18 -19.75 -8.20 -12.30
CA VAL A 18 -19.49 -8.90 -11.04
C VAL A 18 -20.68 -8.76 -10.09
N SER A 19 -20.97 -9.82 -9.34
CA SER A 19 -22.10 -9.82 -8.41
C SER A 19 -21.96 -8.70 -7.38
N LYS A 20 -23.08 -8.13 -6.92
CA LYS A 20 -23.08 -7.06 -5.90
C LYS A 20 -22.34 -7.50 -4.62
N ALA A 21 -22.46 -8.77 -4.25
CA ALA A 21 -21.80 -9.35 -3.09
C ALA A 21 -20.28 -9.41 -3.28
N TYR A 22 -19.81 -9.91 -4.43
CA TYR A 22 -18.39 -9.98 -4.73
C TYR A 22 -17.74 -8.60 -4.80
N ARG A 23 -18.42 -7.61 -5.41
CA ARG A 23 -17.92 -6.24 -5.42
C ARG A 23 -17.73 -5.67 -4.01
N ARG A 24 -18.73 -5.85 -3.12
CA ARG A 24 -18.61 -5.38 -1.72
C ARG A 24 -17.43 -6.05 -1.02
N TYR A 25 -17.31 -7.37 -1.15
CA TYR A 25 -16.18 -8.12 -0.62
C TYR A 25 -14.85 -7.56 -1.13
N ALA A 26 -14.69 -7.40 -2.45
CA ALA A 26 -13.45 -6.88 -3.04
C ALA A 26 -13.12 -5.47 -2.55
N LEU A 27 -14.10 -4.55 -2.50
CA LEU A 27 -13.88 -3.19 -2.00
C LEU A 27 -13.48 -3.16 -0.52
N THR A 28 -14.11 -4.00 0.32
CA THR A 28 -13.74 -4.11 1.74
C THR A 28 -12.33 -4.67 1.91
N VAL A 29 -11.97 -5.71 1.17
CA VAL A 29 -10.60 -6.28 1.20
C VAL A 29 -9.58 -5.24 0.76
N LEU A 30 -9.83 -4.53 -0.36
CA LEU A 30 -8.93 -3.48 -0.84
C LEU A 30 -8.80 -2.33 0.18
N LEU A 31 -9.89 -1.93 0.83
CA LEU A 31 -9.84 -0.95 1.91
C LEU A 31 -8.96 -1.42 3.06
N ILE A 32 -9.14 -2.65 3.55
CA ILE A 32 -8.32 -3.22 4.64
C ILE A 32 -6.83 -3.22 4.25
N ILE A 33 -6.53 -3.66 3.02
CA ILE A 33 -5.16 -3.64 2.51
C ILE A 33 -4.58 -2.22 2.52
N TYR A 34 -5.37 -1.22 2.11
CA TYR A 34 -4.92 0.17 2.08
C TYR A 34 -4.79 0.80 3.48
N ILE A 35 -5.61 0.36 4.44
CA ILE A 35 -5.45 0.69 5.86
C ILE A 35 -4.11 0.18 6.37
N LEU A 36 -3.79 -1.10 6.13
CA LEU A 36 -2.53 -1.71 6.54
C LEU A 36 -1.33 -1.03 5.88
N ASN A 37 -1.45 -0.69 4.59
CA ASN A 37 -0.44 0.07 3.87
C ASN A 37 -0.14 1.43 4.55
N PHE A 38 -1.18 2.19 4.90
CA PHE A 38 -0.99 3.47 5.58
C PHE A 38 -0.53 3.32 7.03
N LEU A 39 -0.96 2.27 7.74
CA LEU A 39 -0.48 1.94 9.07
C LEU A 39 1.04 1.75 9.07
N ASP A 40 1.57 0.92 8.14
CA ASP A 40 3.01 0.69 8.01
C ASP A 40 3.78 2.00 7.75
N ARG A 41 3.25 2.86 6.88
CA ARG A 41 3.89 4.17 6.61
C ARG A 41 4.00 5.03 7.85
N GLN A 42 2.99 5.01 8.70
CA GLN A 42 3.02 5.81 9.93
C GLN A 42 3.89 5.21 11.02
N ILE A 43 4.05 3.88 11.06
CA ILE A 43 4.74 3.23 12.16
C ILE A 43 6.18 3.72 12.30
N VAL A 44 6.88 3.95 11.19
CA VAL A 44 8.28 4.41 11.22
C VAL A 44 8.42 5.79 11.86
N ALA A 45 7.48 6.70 11.57
CA ALA A 45 7.50 8.04 12.15
C ALA A 45 7.24 8.00 13.66
N ILE A 46 6.34 7.12 14.10
CA ILE A 46 5.98 6.95 15.53
C ILE A 46 7.14 6.30 16.29
N LEU A 47 7.81 5.34 15.68
CA LEU A 47 8.91 4.59 16.28
C LEU A 47 10.28 5.26 16.13
N ALA A 48 10.36 6.44 15.50
CA ALA A 48 11.63 7.09 15.18
C ALA A 48 12.50 7.33 16.43
N GLU A 49 11.93 7.87 17.50
CA GLU A 49 12.65 8.17 18.74
C GLU A 49 13.16 6.90 19.47
N PRO A 50 12.34 5.86 19.72
CA PRO A 50 12.84 4.64 20.34
C PRO A 50 13.88 3.91 19.49
N ILE A 51 13.73 3.90 18.15
CA ILE A 51 14.74 3.34 17.23
C ILE A 51 16.07 4.09 17.36
N LYS A 52 16.02 5.43 17.37
CA LYS A 52 17.21 6.28 17.51
C LYS A 52 17.95 5.99 18.81
N ASN A 53 17.23 5.88 19.91
CA ASN A 53 17.80 5.66 21.23
C ASN A 53 18.47 4.28 21.35
N GLU A 54 17.85 3.23 20.81
CA GLU A 54 18.41 1.87 20.87
C GLU A 54 19.56 1.66 19.88
N LEU A 55 19.46 2.19 18.66
CA LEU A 55 20.48 1.99 17.62
C LEU A 55 21.55 3.11 17.60
N HIS A 56 21.50 4.04 18.56
CA HIS A 56 22.39 5.21 18.67
C HIS A 56 22.49 6.03 17.37
N LEU A 57 21.33 6.32 16.75
CA LEU A 57 21.30 7.04 15.48
C LEU A 57 21.44 8.55 15.66
N ALA A 58 22.03 9.19 14.67
CA ALA A 58 22.04 10.64 14.54
C ALA A 58 20.72 11.18 13.94
N ASP A 59 20.38 12.44 14.19
CA ASP A 59 19.14 13.05 13.69
C ASP A 59 19.04 13.05 12.16
N TRP A 60 20.17 13.23 11.47
CA TRP A 60 20.20 13.15 10.01
C TRP A 60 19.85 11.75 9.48
N GLN A 61 20.14 10.69 10.25
CA GLN A 61 19.79 9.31 9.90
C GLN A 61 18.28 9.11 10.02
N LEU A 62 17.64 9.66 11.06
CA LEU A 62 16.18 9.63 11.17
C LEU A 62 15.51 10.37 10.01
N GLY A 63 15.97 11.58 9.68
CA GLY A 63 15.46 12.35 8.56
C GLY A 63 15.66 11.63 7.21
N ALA A 64 16.81 10.99 7.02
CA ALA A 64 17.07 10.18 5.84
C ALA A 64 16.16 8.96 5.75
N MET A 65 15.94 8.23 6.85
CA MET A 65 15.10 7.03 6.88
C MET A 65 13.61 7.33 6.65
N THR A 66 13.09 8.36 7.31
CA THR A 66 11.66 8.73 7.27
C THR A 66 11.28 9.52 6.01
N GLY A 67 12.20 10.29 5.45
CA GLY A 67 11.96 11.17 4.31
C GLY A 67 12.71 10.75 3.05
N LEU A 68 14.00 11.06 2.99
CA LEU A 68 14.77 11.07 1.75
C LEU A 68 14.95 9.67 1.13
N ALA A 69 15.40 8.69 1.91
CA ALA A 69 15.65 7.33 1.44
C ALA A 69 14.33 6.66 1.03
N PHE A 70 13.29 6.79 1.86
CA PHE A 70 11.98 6.27 1.51
C PHE A 70 11.48 6.90 0.20
N ALA A 71 11.44 8.23 0.08
CA ALA A 71 10.95 8.90 -1.13
C ALA A 71 11.77 8.51 -2.38
N LEU A 72 13.10 8.53 -2.29
CA LEU A 72 13.96 8.31 -3.44
C LEU A 72 13.88 6.87 -3.94
N PHE A 73 13.97 5.88 -3.06
CA PHE A 73 13.87 4.48 -3.45
C PHE A 73 12.44 4.06 -3.79
N TYR A 74 11.44 4.57 -3.06
CA TYR A 74 10.02 4.33 -3.38
C TYR A 74 9.67 4.85 -4.77
N THR A 75 10.09 6.06 -5.13
CA THR A 75 9.77 6.63 -6.45
C THR A 75 10.61 5.99 -7.55
N VAL A 76 11.92 5.86 -7.39
CA VAL A 76 12.81 5.37 -8.45
C VAL A 76 12.61 3.88 -8.73
N LEU A 77 12.51 3.05 -7.68
CA LEU A 77 12.32 1.60 -7.84
C LEU A 77 10.84 1.23 -7.95
N GLY A 78 9.94 1.99 -7.31
CA GLY A 78 8.52 1.70 -7.36
C GLY A 78 7.91 1.91 -8.74
N ILE A 79 8.33 2.91 -9.53
CA ILE A 79 7.79 3.14 -10.89
C ILE A 79 7.98 1.92 -11.83
N PRO A 80 9.19 1.40 -12.06
CA PRO A 80 9.37 0.26 -12.95
C PRO A 80 8.70 -1.01 -12.42
N ILE A 81 8.71 -1.23 -11.10
CA ILE A 81 8.08 -2.40 -10.47
C ILE A 81 6.56 -2.32 -10.56
N ALA A 82 5.97 -1.14 -10.32
CA ALA A 82 4.54 -0.89 -10.48
C ALA A 82 4.10 -1.12 -11.94
N ARG A 83 4.87 -0.63 -12.92
CA ARG A 83 4.58 -0.87 -14.35
C ARG A 83 4.63 -2.35 -14.71
N TYR A 84 5.59 -3.11 -14.16
CA TYR A 84 5.64 -4.54 -14.37
C TYR A 84 4.45 -5.26 -13.71
N ALA A 85 4.13 -4.87 -12.47
CA ALA A 85 2.99 -5.34 -11.70
C ALA A 85 1.64 -5.04 -12.37
N GLU A 86 1.53 -4.05 -13.25
CA GLU A 86 0.28 -3.72 -13.94
C GLU A 86 -0.07 -4.67 -15.11
N THR A 87 0.85 -5.54 -15.54
CA THR A 87 0.65 -6.39 -16.72
C THR A 87 -0.01 -7.74 -16.43
N GLY A 88 -0.15 -8.12 -15.16
CA GLY A 88 -0.63 -9.45 -14.75
C GLY A 88 -2.02 -9.48 -14.11
N HIS A 89 -2.33 -10.61 -13.46
CA HIS A 89 -3.59 -10.82 -12.73
C HIS A 89 -3.65 -9.95 -11.45
N ARG A 90 -4.27 -8.76 -11.55
CA ARG A 90 -4.26 -7.69 -10.53
C ARG A 90 -4.47 -8.15 -9.07
N PRO A 91 -5.43 -9.01 -8.71
CA PRO A 91 -5.54 -9.52 -7.33
C PRO A 91 -4.30 -10.26 -6.81
N ARG A 92 -3.60 -11.01 -7.67
CA ARG A 92 -2.38 -11.75 -7.30
C ARG A 92 -1.21 -10.80 -7.11
N ILE A 93 -1.12 -9.76 -7.94
CA ILE A 93 -0.14 -8.69 -7.79
C ILE A 93 -0.34 -7.96 -6.47
N ILE A 94 -1.57 -7.57 -6.14
CA ILE A 94 -1.87 -6.90 -4.87
C ILE A 94 -1.52 -7.81 -3.69
N ALA A 95 -1.84 -9.10 -3.75
CA ALA A 95 -1.51 -10.06 -2.69
C ALA A 95 0.02 -10.28 -2.56
N ALA A 96 0.75 -10.36 -3.67
CA ALA A 96 2.21 -10.51 -3.65
C ALA A 96 2.90 -9.25 -3.13
N ALA A 97 2.44 -8.06 -3.56
CA ALA A 97 2.84 -6.77 -3.02
C ALA A 97 2.62 -6.74 -1.50
N ALA A 98 1.43 -7.16 -1.05
CA ALA A 98 1.06 -7.24 0.35
C ALA A 98 1.99 -8.11 1.18
N GLY A 99 2.19 -9.35 0.74
CA GLY A 99 3.13 -10.25 1.40
C GLY A 99 4.56 -9.72 1.41
N LEU A 100 4.99 -9.04 0.34
CA LEU A 100 6.34 -8.50 0.24
C LEU A 100 6.58 -7.36 1.22
N TRP A 101 5.69 -6.36 1.27
CA TRP A 101 5.87 -5.27 2.23
C TRP A 101 5.77 -5.79 3.67
N SER A 102 4.79 -6.66 3.95
CA SER A 102 4.60 -7.30 5.25
C SER A 102 5.87 -8.00 5.75
N LEU A 103 6.50 -8.79 4.87
CA LEU A 103 7.75 -9.48 5.16
C LEU A 103 8.87 -8.50 5.53
N PHE A 104 9.02 -7.42 4.77
CA PHE A 104 10.05 -6.41 5.05
C PHE A 104 9.72 -5.55 6.27
N THR A 105 8.44 -5.32 6.57
CA THR A 105 7.98 -4.67 7.81
C THR A 105 8.38 -5.50 9.02
N ILE A 106 8.09 -6.82 8.99
CA ILE A 106 8.56 -7.77 10.02
C ILE A 106 10.09 -7.74 10.13
N ALA A 107 10.79 -7.74 8.98
CA ALA A 107 12.26 -7.67 8.96
C ALA A 107 12.83 -6.40 9.61
N CYS A 108 12.10 -5.26 9.57
CA CYS A 108 12.51 -4.04 10.28
C CYS A 108 12.61 -4.28 11.79
N GLY A 109 11.75 -5.10 12.38
CA GLY A 109 11.79 -5.45 13.80
C GLY A 109 13.05 -6.19 14.23
N PHE A 110 13.76 -6.82 13.29
CA PHE A 110 15.02 -7.53 13.52
C PHE A 110 16.27 -6.69 13.18
N ALA A 111 16.10 -5.46 12.68
CA ALA A 111 17.23 -4.61 12.31
C ALA A 111 18.10 -4.26 13.52
N GLN A 112 19.42 -4.37 13.37
CA GLN A 112 20.42 -4.10 14.42
C GLN A 112 21.23 -2.83 14.16
N ASN A 113 21.04 -2.18 13.01
CA ASN A 113 21.70 -0.93 12.66
C ASN A 113 20.91 -0.17 11.59
N PHE A 114 21.34 1.07 11.36
CA PHE A 114 20.74 1.97 10.37
C PHE A 114 20.63 1.37 8.97
N VAL A 115 21.70 0.73 8.48
CA VAL A 115 21.76 0.23 7.10
C VAL A 115 20.77 -0.89 6.88
N GLN A 116 20.66 -1.82 7.83
CA GLN A 116 19.66 -2.90 7.78
C GLN A 116 18.23 -2.33 7.78
N LEU A 117 17.97 -1.34 8.63
CA LEU A 117 16.64 -0.74 8.73
C LEU A 117 16.25 -0.01 7.43
N VAL A 118 17.18 0.77 6.85
CA VAL A 118 16.97 1.43 5.56
C VAL A 118 16.76 0.41 4.45
N ALA A 119 17.56 -0.67 4.39
CA ALA A 119 17.38 -1.73 3.40
C ALA A 119 16.00 -2.38 3.50
N CYS A 120 15.52 -2.67 4.72
CA CYS A 120 14.19 -3.20 4.94
C CYS A 120 13.11 -2.19 4.50
N ARG A 121 13.25 -0.91 4.84
CA ARG A 121 12.31 0.15 4.39
C ARG A 121 12.27 0.33 2.87
N ILE A 122 13.39 0.16 2.18
CA ILE A 122 13.41 0.12 0.71
C ILE A 122 12.59 -1.07 0.21
N GLY A 123 12.77 -2.25 0.80
CA GLY A 123 11.98 -3.45 0.48
C GLY A 123 10.48 -3.26 0.70
N VAL A 124 10.10 -2.62 1.82
CA VAL A 124 8.71 -2.21 2.08
C VAL A 124 8.22 -1.32 0.94
N GLY A 125 8.93 -0.24 0.63
CA GLY A 125 8.53 0.71 -0.40
C GLY A 125 8.35 0.07 -1.79
N ILE A 126 9.20 -0.90 -2.13
CA ILE A 126 9.06 -1.72 -3.34
C ILE A 126 7.74 -2.50 -3.35
N GLY A 127 7.41 -3.17 -2.24
CA GLY A 127 6.14 -3.91 -2.11
C GLY A 127 4.93 -2.98 -2.22
N GLU A 128 4.95 -1.87 -1.50
CA GLU A 128 3.84 -0.92 -1.47
C GLU A 128 3.53 -0.28 -2.84
N ALA A 129 4.55 -0.08 -3.68
CA ALA A 129 4.37 0.48 -5.03
C ALA A 129 3.42 -0.36 -5.92
N GLY A 130 3.33 -1.67 -5.65
CA GLY A 130 2.46 -2.59 -6.38
C GLY A 130 1.00 -2.62 -5.92
N CYS A 131 0.59 -1.80 -4.95
CA CYS A 131 -0.76 -1.87 -4.37
C CYS A 131 -1.76 -0.94 -5.07
N THR A 132 -1.51 0.36 -5.06
CA THR A 132 -2.52 1.38 -5.40
C THR A 132 -2.97 1.36 -6.87
N PRO A 133 -2.06 1.30 -7.87
CA PRO A 133 -2.48 1.29 -9.28
C PRO A 133 -3.37 0.10 -9.68
N PRO A 134 -3.00 -1.17 -9.38
CA PRO A 134 -3.87 -2.31 -9.70
C PRO A 134 -5.16 -2.30 -8.88
N ALA A 135 -5.14 -1.78 -7.64
CA ALA A 135 -6.36 -1.62 -6.83
C ALA A 135 -7.34 -0.63 -7.46
N HIS A 136 -6.87 0.56 -7.87
CA HIS A 136 -7.69 1.55 -8.57
C HIS A 136 -8.32 0.96 -9.84
N SER A 137 -7.52 0.25 -10.64
CA SER A 137 -7.99 -0.40 -11.86
C SER A 137 -9.02 -1.51 -11.56
N LEU A 138 -8.81 -2.32 -10.51
CA LEU A 138 -9.78 -3.33 -10.08
C LEU A 138 -11.11 -2.69 -9.63
N ILE A 139 -11.04 -1.59 -8.87
CA ILE A 139 -12.21 -0.85 -8.39
C ILE A 139 -13.03 -0.32 -9.57
N THR A 140 -12.38 0.24 -10.59
CA THR A 140 -13.06 0.77 -11.77
C THR A 140 -13.70 -0.30 -12.62
N ASP A 141 -13.09 -1.49 -12.71
CA ASP A 141 -13.62 -2.61 -13.48
C ASP A 141 -14.79 -3.29 -12.77
N TYR A 142 -14.76 -3.37 -11.44
CA TYR A 142 -15.82 -3.99 -10.66
C TYR A 142 -17.01 -3.06 -10.40
N THR A 143 -16.83 -1.75 -10.59
CA THR A 143 -17.82 -0.74 -10.21
C THR A 143 -18.46 -0.06 -11.43
N PRO A 144 -19.82 -0.02 -11.51
CA PRO A 144 -20.54 0.75 -12.52
C PRO A 144 -20.08 2.20 -12.55
N ARG A 145 -20.05 2.81 -13.74
CA ARG A 145 -19.48 4.13 -13.98
C ARG A 145 -20.01 5.20 -13.04
N GLU A 146 -21.29 5.13 -12.70
CA GLU A 146 -22.03 6.08 -11.86
C GLU A 146 -21.61 6.00 -10.39
N LYS A 147 -21.01 4.88 -9.95
CA LYS A 147 -20.63 4.62 -8.56
C LYS A 147 -19.11 4.60 -8.32
N ARG A 148 -18.30 4.78 -9.37
CA ARG A 148 -16.82 4.71 -9.28
C ARG A 148 -16.26 5.75 -8.31
N ALA A 149 -16.77 6.98 -8.34
CA ALA A 149 -16.34 8.03 -7.41
C ALA A 149 -16.55 7.63 -5.95
N SER A 150 -17.73 7.10 -5.60
CA SER A 150 -18.02 6.63 -4.24
C SER A 150 -17.17 5.43 -3.84
N ALA A 151 -16.90 4.50 -4.76
CA ALA A 151 -16.06 3.33 -4.48
C ALA A 151 -14.59 3.72 -4.24
N LEU A 152 -14.07 4.66 -5.03
CA LEU A 152 -12.73 5.23 -4.83
C LEU A 152 -12.66 6.06 -3.54
N ALA A 153 -13.69 6.84 -3.21
CA ALA A 153 -13.77 7.56 -1.94
C ALA A 153 -13.81 6.60 -0.74
N PHE A 154 -14.55 5.50 -0.84
CA PHE A 154 -14.56 4.45 0.18
C PHE A 154 -13.17 3.83 0.36
N TYR A 155 -12.47 3.51 -0.72
CA TYR A 155 -11.08 3.05 -0.68
C TYR A 155 -10.14 4.09 -0.04
N ALA A 156 -10.32 5.38 -0.37
CA ALA A 156 -9.51 6.47 0.16
C ALA A 156 -9.66 6.68 1.69
N LEU A 157 -10.71 6.13 2.32
CA LEU A 157 -10.80 6.09 3.80
C LEU A 157 -9.65 5.31 4.43
N GLY A 158 -8.94 4.48 3.67
CA GLY A 158 -7.78 3.76 4.19
C GLY A 158 -6.67 4.67 4.71
N THR A 159 -6.50 5.86 4.13
CA THR A 159 -5.50 6.83 4.60
C THR A 159 -5.77 7.34 6.02
N PRO A 160 -6.92 7.97 6.34
CA PRO A 160 -7.18 8.44 7.70
C PRO A 160 -7.33 7.28 8.71
N LEU A 161 -7.92 6.16 8.31
CA LEU A 161 -8.09 4.99 9.20
C LEU A 161 -6.76 4.30 9.51
N GLY A 162 -5.92 4.06 8.49
CA GLY A 162 -4.57 3.55 8.67
C GLY A 162 -3.70 4.50 9.48
N GLY A 163 -3.87 5.81 9.27
CA GLY A 163 -3.21 6.84 10.07
C GLY A 163 -3.53 6.77 11.56
N LEU A 164 -4.82 6.70 11.88
CA LEU A 164 -5.30 6.58 13.25
C LEU A 164 -4.85 5.26 13.90
N LEU A 165 -4.95 4.15 13.18
CA LEU A 165 -4.52 2.84 13.67
C LEU A 165 -3.00 2.77 13.87
N GLY A 166 -2.22 3.37 12.97
CA GLY A 166 -0.78 3.51 13.13
C GLY A 166 -0.43 4.24 14.42
N LEU A 167 -1.04 5.41 14.67
CA LEU A 167 -0.85 6.17 15.91
C LEU A 167 -1.24 5.37 17.15
N ALA A 168 -2.42 4.75 17.14
CA ALA A 168 -2.93 4.00 18.29
C ALA A 168 -2.10 2.74 18.57
N LEU A 169 -1.95 1.86 17.58
CA LEU A 169 -1.27 0.58 17.74
C LEU A 169 0.24 0.76 17.86
N GLY A 170 0.85 1.60 17.01
CA GLY A 170 2.28 1.86 17.02
C GLY A 170 2.74 2.46 18.34
N GLY A 171 2.02 3.47 18.85
CA GLY A 171 2.35 4.09 20.14
C GLY A 171 2.15 3.14 21.33
N LEU A 172 0.97 2.51 21.43
CA LEU A 172 0.65 1.62 22.56
C LEU A 172 1.53 0.37 22.61
N ILE A 173 1.80 -0.26 21.45
CA ILE A 173 2.65 -1.46 21.40
C ILE A 173 4.10 -1.09 21.67
N ALA A 174 4.58 0.05 21.16
CA ALA A 174 5.96 0.48 21.41
C ALA A 174 6.22 0.80 22.88
N ASP A 175 5.27 1.44 23.56
CA ASP A 175 5.36 1.77 24.98
C ASP A 175 5.35 0.49 25.85
N ALA A 176 4.49 -0.48 25.52
CA ALA A 176 4.35 -1.70 26.32
C ALA A 176 5.39 -2.80 26.00
N TYR A 177 5.80 -2.94 24.74
CA TYR A 177 6.57 -4.09 24.24
C TYR A 177 7.77 -3.70 23.36
N GLY A 178 8.03 -2.41 23.18
CA GLY A 178 9.14 -1.91 22.36
C GLY A 178 8.82 -1.85 20.86
N TRP A 179 9.63 -1.04 20.15
CA TRP A 179 9.45 -0.75 18.73
C TRP A 179 9.63 -1.98 17.82
N ARG A 180 10.46 -2.94 18.24
CA ARG A 180 10.67 -4.20 17.50
C ARG A 180 9.39 -5.00 17.38
N THR A 181 8.67 -5.16 18.50
CA THR A 181 7.38 -5.85 18.57
C THR A 181 6.32 -5.12 17.75
N ALA A 182 6.33 -3.78 17.76
CA ALA A 182 5.43 -2.98 16.94
C ALA A 182 5.56 -3.28 15.43
N PHE A 183 6.79 -3.46 14.92
CA PHE A 183 7.00 -3.91 13.53
C PHE A 183 6.49 -5.33 13.27
N LEU A 184 6.60 -6.25 14.23
CA LEU A 184 6.08 -7.61 14.09
C LEU A 184 4.55 -7.65 14.00
N PHE A 185 3.86 -6.77 14.72
CA PHE A 185 2.40 -6.66 14.67
C PHE A 185 1.88 -5.91 13.45
N ALA A 186 2.69 -5.01 12.89
CA ALA A 186 2.29 -4.18 11.76
C ALA A 186 2.44 -4.87 10.40
N GLY A 187 3.40 -5.79 10.31
CA GLY A 187 3.62 -6.59 9.10
C GLY A 187 2.71 -7.79 8.99
#